data_AF-A0A166UIU9-F1
#
_entry.id   AF-A0A166UIU9-F1
#
_cell.length_a   1.000
_cell.length_b   1.000
_cell.length_c   1.000
_cell.angle_alpha   90.00
_cell.angle_beta   90.00
_cell.angle_gamma   90.00
#
_symmetry.space_group_name_H-M   'P 1'
#
loop_
_entity.id
_entity.type
_entity.pdbx_description
1 polymer ?
#
loop_
_entity_poly.entity_id
_entity_poly.type
_entity_poly.pdbx_seq_one_letter_code
_entity_poly.pdbx_strand_id
1 'polypeptide(L)'
;MAASINDVPPLAKYLASSDKKTRDKAVKNLAVFLSNKSENAAIPELEMGKLWKGIFYCFWMSDKPLVQQALATELADLLLAISDTPSSLHFLRGFWVTIVREWNGIDRLRMDKYYMLVRRFVNASFRLLLRAEWDEPACTEYSDILTHTGGPLCPSDNRVPASLAFHIGDVYLDELDKVLSDTPTSPCPLSTLLSPFFTLAAGTPAKLTFKHTQETVFEPILAALQGSSSNSAGPMRKRPRLESTYQHILDNSCISDPKSGQVDQSKLRTTILRRIFDVASEEGTRDSNRRKMYALFKAAKADEDGEDSESDT
;
A
#
# COMPACT_ATOMS: atom_id res chain seq x y z
N MET A 1 17.51 -15.69 22.58
CA MET A 1 17.13 -17.10 22.41
C MET A 1 16.20 -17.16 21.22
N ALA A 2 16.54 -17.89 20.16
CA ALA A 2 15.64 -18.09 19.02
C ALA A 2 14.44 -18.91 19.50
N ALA A 3 13.22 -18.50 19.15
CA ALA A 3 12.02 -19.26 19.47
C ALA A 3 12.15 -20.69 18.93
N SER A 4 11.93 -21.69 19.78
CA SER A 4 11.99 -23.10 19.41
C SER A 4 10.80 -23.43 18.49
N ILE A 5 10.99 -24.39 17.58
CA ILE A 5 9.96 -24.90 16.64
C ILE A 5 8.66 -25.33 17.35
N ASN A 6 8.70 -25.57 18.66
CA ASN A 6 7.56 -25.98 19.48
C ASN A 6 6.78 -24.83 20.14
N ASP A 7 7.23 -23.58 20.05
CA ASP A 7 6.64 -22.45 20.80
C ASP A 7 5.60 -21.64 20.02
N VAL A 8 5.40 -21.89 18.72
CA VAL A 8 4.24 -21.36 18.00
C VAL A 8 3.07 -22.31 18.29
N PRO A 9 2.04 -21.91 19.05
CA PRO A 9 0.93 -22.80 19.32
C PRO A 9 0.31 -23.23 17.98
N PRO A 10 -0.35 -24.40 17.88
CA PRO A 10 -0.94 -24.89 16.63
C PRO A 10 -2.21 -24.09 16.22
N LEU A 11 -2.14 -22.76 16.31
CA LEU A 11 -3.16 -21.77 16.01
C LEU A 11 -3.68 -21.94 14.59
N ALA A 12 -2.80 -22.28 13.63
CA ALA A 12 -3.19 -22.47 12.24
C ALA A 12 -4.33 -23.49 12.07
N LYS A 13 -4.33 -24.59 12.83
CA LYS A 13 -5.39 -25.61 12.79
C LYS A 13 -6.71 -25.07 13.34
N TYR A 14 -6.66 -24.29 14.42
CA TYR A 14 -7.87 -23.72 15.04
C TYR A 14 -8.45 -22.57 14.21
N LEU A 15 -7.60 -21.76 13.57
CA LEU A 15 -8.00 -20.71 12.64
C LEU A 15 -8.73 -21.28 11.41
N ALA A 16 -8.33 -22.45 10.92
CA ALA A 16 -8.99 -23.14 9.81
C ALA A 16 -10.18 -24.03 10.22
N SER A 17 -10.64 -23.99 11.48
CA SER A 17 -11.77 -24.79 11.96
C SER A 17 -13.08 -24.41 11.26
N SER A 18 -13.97 -25.37 11.00
CA SER A 18 -15.32 -25.10 10.50
C SER A 18 -16.22 -24.40 11.53
N ASP A 19 -15.96 -24.61 12.83
CA ASP A 19 -16.70 -23.99 13.92
C ASP A 19 -16.27 -22.52 14.15
N LYS A 20 -17.23 -21.60 14.06
CA LYS A 20 -16.99 -20.16 14.23
C LYS A 20 -16.42 -19.84 15.62
N LYS A 21 -16.94 -20.44 16.69
CA LYS A 21 -16.50 -20.14 18.05
C LYS A 21 -15.03 -20.51 18.25
N THR A 22 -14.61 -21.63 17.68
CA THR A 22 -13.21 -22.06 17.65
C THR A 22 -12.33 -21.06 16.93
N ARG A 23 -12.75 -20.57 15.75
CA ARG A 23 -12.00 -19.55 15.01
C ARG A 23 -11.90 -18.22 15.76
N ASP A 24 -13.01 -17.72 16.29
CA ASP A 24 -13.05 -16.47 17.07
C ASP A 24 -12.08 -16.53 18.27
N LYS A 25 -12.05 -17.67 18.98
CA LYS A 25 -11.10 -17.90 20.07
C LYS A 25 -9.66 -17.94 19.57
N ALA A 26 -9.42 -18.56 18.41
CA ALA A 26 -8.10 -18.65 17.82
C ALA A 26 -7.55 -17.27 17.39
N VAL A 27 -8.39 -16.40 16.83
CA VAL A 27 -8.00 -15.02 16.47
C VAL A 27 -7.66 -14.22 17.73
N LYS A 28 -8.44 -14.33 18.80
CA LYS A 28 -8.12 -13.68 20.09
C LYS A 28 -6.81 -14.19 20.68
N ASN A 29 -6.59 -15.50 20.66
CA ASN A 29 -5.33 -16.08 21.13
C ASN A 29 -4.14 -15.64 20.27
N LEU A 30 -4.34 -15.50 18.96
CA LEU A 30 -3.33 -14.99 18.05
C LEU A 30 -2.97 -13.54 18.39
N ALA A 31 -3.95 -12.67 18.67
CA ALA A 31 -3.69 -11.30 19.10
C ALA A 31 -2.83 -11.26 20.39
N VAL A 32 -3.13 -12.12 21.36
CA VAL A 32 -2.34 -12.24 22.60
C VAL A 32 -0.91 -12.70 22.30
N PHE A 33 -0.74 -13.77 21.52
CA PHE A 33 0.57 -14.29 21.11
C PHE A 33 1.40 -13.22 20.38
N LEU A 34 0.79 -12.53 19.42
CA LEU A 34 1.46 -11.47 18.65
C LEU A 34 1.78 -10.22 19.48
N SER A 35 1.06 -9.97 20.58
CA SER A 35 1.39 -8.85 21.48
C SER A 35 2.57 -9.16 22.40
N ASN A 36 2.90 -10.44 22.60
CA ASN A 36 4.00 -10.86 23.46
C ASN A 36 5.35 -10.84 22.73
N LYS A 37 6.21 -9.86 23.05
CA LYS A 37 7.50 -9.63 22.38
C LYS A 37 8.46 -10.82 22.44
N SER A 38 8.42 -11.65 23.49
CA SER A 38 9.30 -12.82 23.55
C SER A 38 8.86 -13.96 22.64
N GLU A 39 7.55 -14.05 22.36
CA GLU A 39 6.94 -15.15 21.60
C GLU A 39 6.87 -14.85 20.11
N ASN A 40 6.65 -13.58 19.74
CA ASN A 40 6.59 -13.16 18.33
C ASN A 40 7.99 -12.87 17.72
N ALA A 41 9.02 -12.78 18.56
CA ALA A 41 10.37 -12.49 18.10
C ALA A 41 10.88 -13.62 17.20
N ALA A 42 11.12 -13.28 15.93
CA ALA A 42 11.74 -14.16 14.94
C ALA A 42 10.94 -15.45 14.63
N ILE A 43 9.63 -15.34 14.39
CA ILE A 43 8.84 -16.43 13.80
C ILE A 43 9.49 -16.86 12.46
N PRO A 44 9.95 -18.12 12.32
CA PRO A 44 10.57 -18.58 11.07
C PRO A 44 9.61 -18.51 9.89
N GLU A 45 10.13 -18.31 8.67
CA GLU A 45 9.31 -18.16 7.45
C GLU A 45 8.31 -19.32 7.24
N LEU A 46 8.74 -20.55 7.53
CA LEU A 46 7.88 -21.73 7.42
C LEU A 46 6.68 -21.66 8.39
N GLU A 47 6.91 -21.24 9.63
CA GLU A 47 5.85 -21.10 10.63
C GLU A 47 4.94 -19.90 10.32
N MET A 48 5.52 -18.80 9.83
CA MET A 48 4.78 -17.66 9.32
C MET A 48 3.84 -18.07 8.18
N GLY A 49 4.34 -18.89 7.24
CA GLY A 49 3.53 -19.43 6.14
C GLY A 49 2.39 -20.34 6.59
N LYS A 50 2.62 -21.19 7.61
CA LYS A 50 1.56 -22.03 8.22
C LYS A 50 0.52 -21.17 8.93
N LEU A 51 0.95 -20.17 9.69
CA LEU A 51 0.09 -19.24 10.40
C LEU A 51 -0.82 -18.50 9.43
N TRP A 52 -0.24 -17.87 8.40
CA TRP A 52 -1.01 -17.13 7.40
C TRP A 52 -1.92 -18.02 6.56
N LYS A 53 -1.53 -19.26 6.28
CA LYS A 53 -2.45 -20.24 5.69
C LYS A 53 -3.67 -20.46 6.60
N GLY A 54 -3.47 -20.60 7.91
CA GLY A 54 -4.56 -20.67 8.88
C GLY A 54 -5.46 -19.44 8.87
N ILE A 55 -4.87 -18.23 8.88
CA ILE A 55 -5.61 -16.95 8.84
C ILE A 55 -6.41 -16.83 7.54
N PHE A 56 -5.81 -17.18 6.40
CA PHE A 56 -6.46 -17.14 5.10
C PHE A 56 -7.74 -17.99 5.09
N TYR A 57 -7.66 -19.23 5.57
CA TYR A 57 -8.83 -20.11 5.65
C TYR A 57 -9.81 -19.71 6.77
N CYS A 58 -9.36 -19.03 7.83
CA CYS A 58 -10.25 -18.40 8.81
C CYS A 58 -11.18 -17.38 8.13
N PHE A 59 -10.62 -16.52 7.29
CA PHE A 59 -11.38 -15.53 6.53
C PHE A 59 -12.21 -16.16 5.39
N TRP A 60 -11.69 -17.23 4.77
CA TRP A 60 -12.40 -18.01 3.76
C TRP A 60 -13.76 -18.51 4.26
N MET A 61 -13.82 -18.98 5.51
CA MET A 61 -15.01 -19.51 6.17
C MET A 61 -15.96 -18.43 6.74
N SER A 62 -15.69 -17.14 6.49
CA SER A 62 -16.56 -16.04 6.89
C SER A 62 -17.53 -15.66 5.76
N ASP A 63 -18.83 -15.96 5.95
CA ASP A 63 -19.85 -15.80 4.90
C ASP A 63 -20.83 -14.64 5.13
N LYS A 64 -20.95 -14.14 6.38
CA LYS A 64 -21.89 -13.06 6.71
C LYS A 64 -21.22 -11.70 6.48
N PRO A 65 -21.81 -10.76 5.71
CA PRO A 65 -21.16 -9.49 5.34
C PRO A 65 -20.62 -8.67 6.53
N LEU A 66 -21.42 -8.47 7.58
CA LEU A 66 -20.98 -7.73 8.77
C LEU A 66 -19.85 -8.46 9.52
N VAL A 67 -19.85 -9.79 9.51
CA VAL A 67 -18.80 -10.61 10.13
C VAL A 67 -17.52 -10.54 9.30
N GLN A 68 -17.62 -10.52 7.96
CA GLN A 68 -16.47 -10.33 7.08
C GLN A 68 -15.82 -8.96 7.32
N GLN A 69 -16.62 -7.89 7.41
CA GLN A 69 -16.09 -6.54 7.67
C GLN A 69 -15.37 -6.46 9.02
N ALA A 70 -16.02 -6.94 10.09
CA ALA A 70 -15.42 -6.95 11.43
C ALA A 70 -14.14 -7.79 11.46
N LEU A 71 -14.16 -9.00 10.89
CA LEU A 71 -13.00 -9.88 10.88
C LEU A 71 -11.85 -9.32 10.03
N ALA A 72 -12.13 -8.68 8.89
CA ALA A 72 -11.07 -8.08 8.08
C ALA A 72 -10.36 -6.94 8.82
N THR A 73 -11.10 -6.12 9.57
CA THR A 73 -10.52 -5.10 10.44
C THR A 73 -9.73 -5.75 11.58
N GLU A 74 -10.29 -6.73 12.29
CA GLU A 74 -9.61 -7.43 13.39
C GLU A 74 -8.30 -8.09 12.94
N LEU A 75 -8.29 -8.73 11.77
CA LEU A 75 -7.08 -9.35 11.20
C LEU A 75 -6.03 -8.31 10.79
N ALA A 76 -6.44 -7.19 10.20
CA ALA A 76 -5.51 -6.13 9.82
C ALA A 76 -4.91 -5.42 11.05
N ASP A 77 -5.72 -5.21 12.10
CA ASP A 77 -5.28 -4.56 13.34
C ASP A 77 -4.31 -5.45 14.16
N LEU A 78 -4.18 -6.74 13.85
CA LEU A 78 -3.11 -7.59 14.40
C LEU A 78 -1.71 -7.01 14.10
N LEU A 79 -1.53 -6.33 12.96
CA LEU A 79 -0.29 -5.62 12.64
C LEU A 79 0.05 -4.55 13.68
N LEU A 80 -0.98 -3.88 14.21
CA LEU A 80 -0.84 -2.79 15.17
C LEU A 80 -0.75 -3.32 16.62
N ALA A 81 -1.23 -4.53 16.88
CA ALA A 81 -1.09 -5.21 18.17
C ALA A 81 0.35 -5.67 18.45
N ILE A 82 1.15 -5.90 17.40
CA ILE A 82 2.58 -6.20 17.53
C ILE A 82 3.30 -4.90 17.89
N SER A 83 3.98 -4.88 19.05
CA SER A 83 4.65 -3.69 19.58
C SER A 83 5.92 -3.32 18.82
N ASP A 84 6.61 -4.31 18.24
CA ASP A 84 7.86 -4.14 17.51
C ASP A 84 7.62 -3.96 16.01
N THR A 85 8.08 -2.83 15.44
CA THR A 85 7.87 -2.51 14.02
C THR A 85 8.49 -3.55 13.07
N PRO A 86 9.75 -3.99 13.24
CA PRO A 86 10.33 -5.07 12.42
C PRO A 86 9.49 -6.36 12.45
N SER A 87 9.01 -6.78 13.62
CA SER A 87 8.16 -7.97 13.75
C SER A 87 6.79 -7.78 13.08
N SER A 88 6.24 -6.56 13.12
CA SER A 88 4.99 -6.19 12.44
C SER A 88 5.17 -6.27 10.91
N LEU A 89 6.29 -5.75 10.39
CA LEU A 89 6.64 -5.81 8.97
C LEU A 89 6.91 -7.26 8.51
N HIS A 90 7.55 -8.09 9.34
CA HIS A 90 7.70 -9.53 9.06
C HIS A 90 6.35 -10.25 8.96
N PHE A 91 5.42 -9.94 9.87
CA PHE A 91 4.05 -10.45 9.79
C PHE A 91 3.33 -9.97 8.52
N LEU A 92 3.49 -8.71 8.14
CA LEU A 92 2.97 -8.15 6.89
C LEU A 92 3.55 -8.83 5.64
N ARG A 93 4.85 -9.15 5.63
CA ARG A 93 5.47 -9.93 4.55
C ARG A 93 4.79 -11.27 4.37
N GLY A 94 4.50 -11.97 5.46
CA GLY A 94 3.76 -13.23 5.45
C GLY A 94 2.34 -13.11 4.87
N PHE A 95 1.65 -12.00 5.14
CA PHE A 95 0.34 -11.70 4.55
C PHE A 95 0.45 -11.64 3.03
N TRP A 96 1.34 -10.80 2.52
CA TRP A 96 1.49 -10.59 1.08
C TRP A 96 1.92 -11.84 0.33
N VAL A 97 2.90 -12.58 0.85
CA VAL A 97 3.33 -13.88 0.27
C VAL A 97 2.16 -14.86 0.19
N THR A 98 1.31 -14.91 1.22
CA THR A 98 0.15 -15.80 1.25
C THR A 98 -0.94 -15.32 0.28
N ILE A 99 -1.24 -14.02 0.26
CA ILE A 99 -2.23 -13.45 -0.65
C ILE A 99 -1.82 -13.71 -2.10
N VAL A 100 -0.58 -13.39 -2.50
CA VAL A 100 -0.06 -13.65 -3.85
C VAL A 100 -0.19 -15.12 -4.22
N ARG A 101 0.17 -16.04 -3.31
CA ARG A 101 0.09 -17.49 -3.56
C ARG A 101 -1.34 -17.98 -3.78
N GLU A 102 -2.29 -17.51 -2.98
CA GLU A 102 -3.66 -18.05 -2.97
C GLU A 102 -4.63 -17.28 -3.89
N TRP A 103 -4.27 -16.07 -4.36
CA TRP A 103 -5.18 -15.15 -5.02
C TRP A 103 -5.93 -15.75 -6.22
N ASN A 104 -5.22 -16.46 -7.10
CA ASN A 104 -5.83 -17.13 -8.26
C ASN A 104 -6.77 -18.29 -7.89
N GLY A 105 -6.67 -18.82 -6.66
CA GLY A 105 -7.54 -19.87 -6.14
C GLY A 105 -8.83 -19.34 -5.50
N ILE A 106 -8.98 -18.02 -5.35
CA ILE A 106 -10.20 -17.41 -4.80
C ILE A 106 -11.27 -17.40 -5.89
N ASP A 107 -12.41 -18.04 -5.60
CA ASP A 107 -13.54 -18.04 -6.52
C ASP A 107 -14.29 -16.70 -6.52
N ARG A 108 -15.05 -16.46 -7.59
CA ARG A 108 -15.76 -15.20 -7.83
C ARG A 108 -16.67 -14.76 -6.68
N LEU A 109 -17.28 -15.69 -5.94
CA LEU A 109 -18.21 -15.34 -4.85
C LEU A 109 -17.48 -14.85 -3.59
N ARG A 110 -16.17 -15.08 -3.50
CA ARG A 110 -15.33 -14.67 -2.36
C ARG A 110 -14.43 -13.47 -2.67
N MET A 111 -14.25 -13.11 -3.94
CA MET A 111 -13.33 -12.04 -4.34
C MET A 111 -13.56 -10.73 -3.61
N ASP A 112 -14.81 -10.26 -3.50
CA ASP A 112 -15.12 -8.95 -2.91
C ASP A 112 -14.65 -8.83 -1.46
N LYS A 113 -14.79 -9.88 -0.65
CA LYS A 113 -14.30 -9.84 0.73
C LYS A 113 -12.78 -9.83 0.80
N TYR A 114 -12.08 -10.46 -0.15
CA TYR A 114 -10.62 -10.42 -0.21
C TYR A 114 -10.09 -9.09 -0.72
N TYR A 115 -10.79 -8.42 -1.65
CA TYR A 115 -10.51 -7.03 -2.00
C TYR A 115 -10.63 -6.10 -0.78
N MET A 116 -11.69 -6.27 0.01
CA MET A 116 -11.84 -5.55 1.28
C MET A 116 -10.71 -5.87 2.27
N LEU A 117 -10.32 -7.14 2.41
CA LEU A 117 -9.21 -7.54 3.28
C LEU A 117 -7.90 -6.86 2.86
N VAL A 118 -7.58 -6.87 1.57
CA VAL A 118 -6.40 -6.17 1.03
C VAL A 118 -6.45 -4.68 1.36
N ARG A 119 -7.61 -4.02 1.16
CA ARG A 119 -7.80 -2.60 1.51
C ARG A 119 -7.54 -2.32 3.00
N ARG A 120 -7.99 -3.21 3.91
CA ARG A 120 -7.73 -3.11 5.35
C ARG A 120 -6.24 -3.26 5.69
N PHE A 121 -5.54 -4.17 5.02
CA PHE A 121 -4.10 -4.36 5.23
C PHE A 121 -3.24 -3.23 4.67
N VAL A 122 -3.63 -2.64 3.53
CA VAL A 122 -2.99 -1.41 3.01
C VAL A 122 -3.12 -0.29 4.05
N ASN A 123 -4.33 -0.04 4.55
CA ASN A 123 -4.58 0.97 5.59
C ASN A 123 -3.80 0.69 6.89
N ALA A 124 -3.83 -0.56 7.39
CA ALA A 124 -3.09 -0.95 8.59
C ALA A 124 -1.57 -0.80 8.41
N SER A 125 -1.05 -1.00 7.20
CA SER A 125 0.37 -0.77 6.89
C SER A 125 0.74 0.70 7.03
N PHE A 126 -0.09 1.63 6.53
CA PHE A 126 0.16 3.05 6.74
C PHE A 126 0.03 3.47 8.20
N ARG A 127 -0.96 2.95 8.95
CA ARG A 127 -1.06 3.18 10.40
C ARG A 127 0.17 2.67 11.15
N LEU A 128 0.73 1.53 10.73
CA LEU A 128 1.97 0.99 11.28
C LEU A 128 3.16 1.91 11.01
N LEU A 129 3.31 2.40 9.78
CA LEU A 129 4.37 3.33 9.41
C LEU A 129 4.24 4.67 10.14
N LEU A 130 3.02 5.21 10.26
CA LEU A 130 2.73 6.41 11.04
C LEU A 130 3.09 6.22 12.52
N ARG A 131 2.76 5.06 13.12
CA ARG A 131 3.17 4.71 14.50
C ARG A 131 4.69 4.68 14.65
N ALA A 132 5.41 4.29 13.60
CA ALA A 132 6.86 4.34 13.53
C ALA A 132 7.38 5.73 13.10
N GLU A 133 6.54 6.77 13.13
CA GLU A 133 6.86 8.14 12.72
C GLU A 133 7.45 8.23 11.30
N TRP A 134 7.03 7.31 10.43
CA TRP A 134 7.54 7.16 9.06
C TRP A 134 9.07 7.00 8.99
N ASP A 135 9.67 6.27 9.94
CA ASP A 135 11.11 6.02 9.90
C ASP A 135 11.55 5.42 8.54
N GLU A 136 12.71 5.87 8.06
CA GLU A 136 13.23 5.51 6.74
C GLU A 136 13.45 3.98 6.59
N PRO A 137 14.14 3.28 7.50
CA PRO A 137 14.18 1.82 7.51
C PRO A 137 12.81 1.13 7.40
N ALA A 138 11.80 1.57 8.16
CA ALA A 138 10.46 0.98 8.10
C ALA A 138 9.76 1.22 6.77
N CYS A 139 9.85 2.43 6.22
CA CYS A 139 9.29 2.76 4.90
C CYS A 139 10.00 2.00 3.77
N THR A 140 11.31 1.83 3.88
CA THR A 140 12.13 1.07 2.92
C THR A 140 11.78 -0.42 2.95
N GLU A 141 11.69 -1.01 4.14
CA GLU A 141 11.29 -2.41 4.31
C GLU A 141 9.86 -2.64 3.80
N TYR A 142 8.92 -1.72 4.07
CA TYR A 142 7.58 -1.79 3.49
C TYR A 142 7.61 -1.76 1.95
N SER A 143 8.45 -0.91 1.36
CA SER A 143 8.63 -0.86 -0.09
C SER A 143 9.20 -2.17 -0.63
N ASP A 144 10.18 -2.77 0.06
CA ASP A 144 10.73 -4.09 -0.31
C ASP A 144 9.64 -5.18 -0.20
N ILE A 145 8.90 -5.25 0.90
CA ILE A 145 7.80 -6.22 1.08
C ILE A 145 6.82 -6.20 -0.10
N LEU A 146 6.52 -5.03 -0.65
CA LEU A 146 5.61 -4.91 -1.79
C LEU A 146 6.24 -5.33 -3.12
N THR A 147 7.54 -5.12 -3.32
CA THR A 147 8.22 -5.24 -4.63
C THR A 147 9.14 -6.45 -4.76
N HIS A 148 9.52 -7.06 -3.65
CA HIS A 148 10.33 -8.28 -3.61
C HIS A 148 9.55 -9.49 -4.13
N THR A 149 10.26 -10.57 -4.46
CA THR A 149 9.63 -11.84 -4.88
C THR A 149 8.59 -12.30 -3.86
N GLY A 150 7.37 -12.61 -4.31
CA GLY A 150 6.22 -12.91 -3.44
C GLY A 150 5.44 -11.69 -2.93
N GLY A 151 5.93 -10.47 -3.17
CA GLY A 151 5.20 -9.22 -2.95
C GLY A 151 4.20 -8.92 -4.06
N PRO A 152 3.09 -8.23 -3.77
CA PRO A 152 1.98 -8.03 -4.71
C PRO A 152 2.26 -7.04 -5.84
N LEU A 153 3.36 -6.29 -5.79
CA LEU A 153 3.81 -5.34 -6.80
C LEU A 153 5.16 -5.75 -7.41
N CYS A 154 5.58 -7.01 -7.25
CA CYS A 154 6.83 -7.49 -7.82
C CYS A 154 6.75 -7.55 -9.35
N PRO A 155 7.57 -6.78 -10.09
CA PRO A 155 7.48 -6.73 -11.55
C PRO A 155 8.01 -8.00 -12.24
N SER A 156 8.89 -8.76 -11.58
CA SER A 156 9.57 -9.93 -12.14
C SER A 156 8.93 -11.26 -11.76
N ASP A 157 8.03 -11.27 -10.77
CA ASP A 157 7.35 -12.49 -10.31
C ASP A 157 6.05 -12.73 -11.10
N ASN A 158 6.09 -13.66 -12.04
CA ASN A 158 4.95 -14.01 -12.89
C ASN A 158 3.77 -14.66 -12.15
N ARG A 159 3.94 -15.02 -10.87
CA ARG A 159 2.87 -15.56 -10.03
C ARG A 159 1.96 -14.46 -9.50
N VAL A 160 2.44 -13.22 -9.47
CA VAL A 160 1.68 -12.06 -9.00
C VAL A 160 0.53 -11.76 -9.97
N PRO A 161 -0.73 -11.90 -9.56
CA PRO A 161 -1.85 -11.66 -10.46
C PRO A 161 -2.05 -10.16 -10.69
N ALA A 162 -2.26 -9.77 -11.95
CA ALA A 162 -2.45 -8.36 -12.31
C ALA A 162 -3.62 -7.70 -11.55
N SER A 163 -4.71 -8.44 -11.31
CA SER A 163 -5.88 -7.94 -10.56
C SER A 163 -5.59 -7.57 -9.11
N LEU A 164 -4.57 -8.18 -8.49
CA LEU A 164 -4.12 -7.81 -7.14
C LEU A 164 -3.36 -6.48 -7.19
N ALA A 165 -2.41 -6.33 -8.11
CA ALA A 165 -1.66 -5.09 -8.29
C ALA A 165 -2.58 -3.90 -8.66
N PHE A 166 -3.61 -4.15 -9.48
CA PHE A 166 -4.58 -3.12 -9.88
C PHE A 166 -5.36 -2.62 -8.67
N HIS A 167 -5.92 -3.55 -7.89
CA HIS A 167 -6.67 -3.19 -6.69
C HIS A 167 -5.84 -2.46 -5.66
N ILE A 168 -4.57 -2.83 -5.48
CA ILE A 168 -3.66 -2.06 -4.61
C ILE A 168 -3.52 -0.64 -5.16
N GLY A 169 -3.27 -0.47 -6.46
CA GLY A 169 -3.23 0.85 -7.10
C GLY A 169 -4.53 1.65 -6.93
N ASP A 170 -5.69 1.00 -6.97
CA ASP A 170 -7.01 1.64 -6.81
C ASP A 170 -7.24 2.19 -5.40
N VAL A 171 -6.69 1.54 -4.37
CA VAL A 171 -6.97 1.89 -2.96
C VAL A 171 -5.80 2.57 -2.26
N TYR A 172 -4.62 2.63 -2.86
CA TYR A 172 -3.40 3.07 -2.18
C TYR A 172 -3.48 4.52 -1.69
N LEU A 173 -3.84 5.45 -2.58
CA LEU A 173 -3.93 6.88 -2.25
C LEU A 173 -5.11 7.16 -1.30
N ASP A 174 -6.27 6.54 -1.52
CA ASP A 174 -7.43 6.63 -0.64
C ASP A 174 -7.09 6.25 0.81
N GLU A 175 -6.41 5.13 0.99
CA GLU A 175 -6.10 4.62 2.33
C GLU A 175 -4.94 5.37 2.98
N LEU A 176 -4.01 5.93 2.21
CA LEU A 176 -2.99 6.84 2.71
C LEU A 176 -3.62 8.14 3.22
N ASP A 177 -4.45 8.78 2.40
CA ASP A 177 -5.14 10.02 2.74
C ASP A 177 -5.99 9.87 4.01
N LYS A 178 -6.71 8.75 4.11
CA LYS A 178 -7.49 8.42 5.29
C LYS A 178 -6.64 8.34 6.57
N VAL A 179 -5.44 7.76 6.51
CA VAL A 179 -4.54 7.68 7.68
C VAL A 179 -3.99 9.05 8.06
N LEU A 180 -3.81 9.95 7.10
CA LEU A 180 -3.35 11.32 7.32
C LEU A 180 -4.47 12.27 7.81
N SER A 181 -5.72 11.80 7.81
CA SER A 181 -6.85 12.57 8.35
C SER A 181 -6.86 12.66 9.89
N ASP A 182 -6.20 11.72 10.57
CA ASP A 182 -6.07 11.73 12.02
C ASP A 182 -5.08 12.83 12.43
N THR A 183 -5.38 13.67 13.42
CA THR A 183 -4.48 14.75 13.87
C THR A 183 -4.20 14.66 15.37
N PRO A 184 -2.96 14.88 15.85
CA PRO A 184 -1.76 15.31 15.11
C PRO A 184 -0.97 14.15 14.47
N THR A 185 -0.42 14.36 13.27
CA THR A 185 0.41 13.38 12.54
C THR A 185 1.75 13.96 12.08
N SER A 186 2.80 13.15 12.14
CA SER A 186 4.07 13.45 11.46
C SER A 186 3.86 13.50 9.95
N PRO A 187 4.51 14.43 9.22
CA PRO A 187 4.38 14.51 7.76
C PRO A 187 4.84 13.23 7.06
N CYS A 188 4.09 12.77 6.07
CA CYS A 188 4.36 11.52 5.37
C CYS A 188 5.43 11.71 4.28
N PRO A 189 6.43 10.83 4.15
CA PRO A 189 7.44 10.91 3.11
C PRO A 189 6.88 10.37 1.78
N LEU A 190 6.09 11.19 1.10
CA LEU A 190 5.25 10.78 -0.04
C LEU A 190 6.06 10.14 -1.17
N SER A 191 7.23 10.71 -1.52
CA SER A 191 8.08 10.14 -2.58
C SER A 191 8.61 8.75 -2.20
N THR A 192 8.90 8.51 -0.92
CA THR A 192 9.36 7.21 -0.42
C THR A 192 8.22 6.19 -0.46
N LEU A 193 7.02 6.57 -0.05
CA LEU A 193 5.85 5.69 -0.09
C LEU A 193 5.43 5.32 -1.52
N LEU A 194 5.65 6.20 -2.51
CA LEU A 194 5.39 5.89 -3.92
C LEU A 194 6.46 5.00 -4.58
N SER A 195 7.58 4.72 -3.91
CA SER A 195 8.67 3.88 -4.42
C SER A 195 8.22 2.53 -5.01
N PRO A 196 7.29 1.77 -4.40
CA PRO A 196 6.82 0.51 -4.96
C PRO A 196 6.22 0.64 -6.37
N PHE A 197 5.53 1.75 -6.64
CA PHE A 197 4.92 2.00 -7.94
C PHE A 197 5.95 2.46 -8.97
N PHE A 198 6.99 3.19 -8.56
CA PHE A 198 8.11 3.49 -9.46
C PHE A 198 8.81 2.20 -9.89
N THR A 199 9.11 1.30 -8.95
CA THR A 199 9.70 -0.01 -9.23
C THR A 199 8.80 -0.87 -10.13
N LEU A 200 7.50 -0.94 -9.84
CA LEU A 200 6.53 -1.67 -10.67
C LEU A 200 6.47 -1.09 -12.09
N ALA A 201 6.37 0.23 -12.22
CA ALA A 201 6.30 0.91 -13.52
C ALA A 201 7.58 0.70 -14.34
N ALA A 202 8.75 0.75 -13.71
CA ALA A 202 10.03 0.51 -14.37
C ALA A 202 10.15 -0.94 -14.89
N GLY A 203 9.75 -1.90 -14.06
CA GLY A 203 10.03 -3.32 -14.28
C GLY A 203 8.90 -4.14 -14.91
N THR A 204 7.64 -3.69 -14.92
CA THR A 204 6.54 -4.57 -15.33
C THR A 204 6.60 -4.93 -16.83
N PRO A 205 6.47 -6.22 -17.20
CA PRO A 205 6.36 -6.60 -18.61
C PRO A 205 4.95 -6.36 -19.18
N ALA A 206 3.94 -6.21 -18.33
CA ALA A 206 2.55 -6.10 -18.73
C ALA A 206 2.16 -4.65 -19.03
N LYS A 207 1.77 -4.38 -20.29
CA LYS A 207 1.36 -3.03 -20.72
C LYS A 207 0.18 -2.49 -19.91
N LEU A 208 -0.79 -3.35 -19.57
CA LEU A 208 -1.97 -2.97 -18.81
C LEU A 208 -1.61 -2.60 -17.38
N THR A 209 -0.68 -3.32 -16.73
CA THR A 209 -0.22 -2.98 -15.39
C THR A 209 0.45 -1.62 -15.32
N PHE A 210 1.33 -1.32 -16.29
CA PHE A 210 1.88 0.03 -16.38
C PHE A 210 0.79 1.09 -16.51
N LYS A 211 -0.16 0.87 -17.44
CA LYS A 211 -1.24 1.81 -17.72
C LYS A 211 -2.09 2.05 -16.46
N HIS A 212 -2.48 0.98 -15.76
CA HIS A 212 -3.26 1.07 -14.54
C HIS A 212 -2.51 1.85 -13.45
N THR A 213 -1.23 1.54 -13.21
CA THR A 213 -0.40 2.29 -12.25
C THR A 213 -0.31 3.78 -12.59
N GLN A 214 -0.21 4.11 -13.88
CA GLN A 214 -0.23 5.50 -14.32
C GLN A 214 -1.57 6.17 -14.00
N GLU A 215 -2.69 5.55 -14.38
CA GLU A 215 -4.05 6.12 -14.26
C GLU A 215 -4.56 6.20 -12.81
N THR A 216 -4.11 5.32 -11.91
CA THR A 216 -4.64 5.25 -10.54
C THR A 216 -3.71 5.80 -9.48
N VAL A 217 -2.41 5.92 -9.77
CA VAL A 217 -1.42 6.44 -8.80
C VAL A 217 -0.77 7.71 -9.29
N PHE A 218 -0.08 7.68 -10.44
CA PHE A 218 0.75 8.81 -10.86
C PHE A 218 -0.07 10.01 -11.35
N GLU A 219 -1.02 9.81 -12.26
CA GLU A 219 -1.85 10.91 -12.77
C GLU A 219 -2.68 11.56 -11.66
N PRO A 220 -3.38 10.80 -10.77
CA PRO A 220 -4.16 11.42 -9.70
C PRO A 220 -3.31 12.21 -8.70
N ILE A 221 -2.15 11.67 -8.26
CA ILE A 221 -1.32 12.38 -7.28
C ILE A 221 -0.65 13.62 -7.89
N LEU A 222 -0.19 13.54 -9.14
CA LEU A 222 0.37 14.70 -9.83
C LEU A 222 -0.70 15.77 -9.99
N ALA A 223 -1.90 15.41 -10.48
CA ALA A 223 -3.01 16.35 -10.63
C ALA A 223 -3.41 17.01 -9.31
N ALA A 224 -3.47 16.24 -8.21
CA ALA A 224 -3.78 16.79 -6.89
C ALA A 224 -2.72 17.81 -6.42
N LEU A 225 -1.44 17.53 -6.65
CA LEU A 225 -0.31 18.39 -6.26
C LEU A 225 -0.09 19.60 -7.18
N GLN A 226 -0.75 19.67 -8.34
CA GLN A 226 -0.71 20.85 -9.21
C GLN A 226 -1.39 22.06 -8.55
N GLY A 227 -2.34 21.80 -7.65
CA GLY A 227 -3.15 22.85 -7.03
C GLY A 227 -4.09 23.51 -8.04
N SER A 228 -5.09 24.23 -7.53
CA SER A 228 -5.93 25.11 -8.36
C SER A 228 -5.22 26.45 -8.56
N SER A 229 -4.19 26.51 -9.40
CA SER A 229 -3.71 27.81 -9.86
C SER A 229 -4.78 28.44 -10.78
N SER A 230 -5.39 29.52 -10.28
CA SER A 230 -6.32 30.45 -10.93
C SER A 230 -7.83 30.12 -10.92
N ASN A 231 -8.58 30.99 -10.25
CA ASN A 231 -9.93 31.38 -10.67
C ASN A 231 -9.84 32.02 -12.07
N SER A 232 -9.81 31.24 -13.15
CA SER A 232 -10.09 31.78 -14.48
C SER A 232 -11.62 31.86 -14.64
N ALA A 233 -12.14 33.09 -14.65
CA ALA A 233 -13.51 33.40 -14.97
C ALA A 233 -13.77 33.21 -16.48
N GLY A 234 -13.63 31.98 -16.99
CA GLY A 234 -14.10 31.56 -18.30
C GLY A 234 -15.43 30.81 -18.19
N PRO A 235 -16.24 30.71 -19.26
CA PRO A 235 -17.53 30.00 -19.21
C PRO A 235 -17.29 28.49 -19.10
N MET A 236 -17.04 28.02 -17.87
CA MET A 236 -16.94 26.62 -17.52
C MET A 236 -18.27 25.94 -17.80
N ARG A 237 -18.25 24.92 -18.68
CA ARG A 237 -19.22 23.83 -18.61
C ARG A 237 -19.21 23.36 -17.16
N LYS A 238 -20.35 23.47 -16.46
CA LYS A 238 -20.55 23.07 -15.06
C LYS A 238 -20.13 21.62 -14.84
N ARG A 239 -18.84 21.36 -14.66
CA ARG A 239 -18.34 20.15 -14.02
C ARG A 239 -18.54 20.37 -12.53
N PRO A 240 -19.18 19.44 -11.80
CA PRO A 240 -19.35 19.56 -10.36
C PRO A 240 -17.97 19.79 -9.72
N ARG A 241 -17.89 20.72 -8.78
CA ARG A 241 -16.71 20.96 -7.94
C ARG A 241 -16.43 19.68 -7.16
N LEU A 242 -15.52 18.84 -7.65
CA LEU A 242 -14.98 17.73 -6.85
C LEU A 242 -14.24 18.39 -5.67
N GLU A 243 -14.52 17.94 -4.45
CA GLU A 243 -13.59 18.14 -3.33
C GLU A 243 -12.19 17.74 -3.80
N SER A 244 -11.15 18.46 -3.35
CA SER A 244 -9.77 18.12 -3.65
C SER A 244 -9.52 16.67 -3.22
N THR A 245 -9.45 15.78 -4.20
CA THR A 245 -9.13 14.38 -3.96
C THR A 245 -7.77 14.36 -3.26
N TYR A 246 -7.71 13.78 -2.05
CA TYR A 246 -6.51 13.64 -1.22
C TYR A 246 -6.03 14.87 -0.43
N GLN A 247 -6.95 15.69 0.09
CA GLN A 247 -6.61 16.88 0.88
C GLN A 247 -5.61 16.61 2.02
N HIS A 248 -5.71 15.48 2.72
CA HIS A 248 -4.81 15.19 3.84
C HIS A 248 -3.41 14.81 3.38
N ILE A 249 -3.26 14.17 2.21
CA ILE A 249 -1.95 14.00 1.57
C ILE A 249 -1.34 15.36 1.23
N LEU A 250 -2.12 16.28 0.66
CA LEU A 250 -1.63 17.61 0.29
C LEU A 250 -1.15 18.41 1.52
N ASP A 251 -1.88 18.31 2.62
CA ASP A 251 -1.59 19.07 3.84
C ASP A 251 -0.50 18.44 4.71
N ASN A 252 -0.33 17.10 4.67
CA ASN A 252 0.51 16.38 5.62
C ASN A 252 1.64 15.57 4.96
N SER A 253 2.22 16.07 3.85
CA SER A 253 3.34 15.41 3.17
C SER A 253 4.66 16.17 3.27
N CYS A 254 5.76 15.41 3.28
CA CYS A 254 7.13 15.86 3.13
C CYS A 254 7.84 15.11 1.99
N ILE A 255 9.07 15.51 1.69
CA ILE A 255 9.86 14.92 0.60
C ILE A 255 10.37 13.52 0.95
N SER A 256 11.07 13.39 2.08
CA SER A 256 11.75 12.15 2.46
C SER A 256 11.93 11.99 3.97
N ASP A 257 12.31 13.05 4.69
CA ASP A 257 12.45 13.04 6.15
C ASP A 257 11.27 13.77 6.82
N PRO A 258 10.43 13.07 7.60
CA PRO A 258 9.34 13.66 8.38
C PRO A 258 9.78 14.81 9.29
N LYS A 259 11.03 14.78 9.80
CA LYS A 259 11.58 15.82 10.67
C LYS A 259 11.86 17.13 9.96
N SER A 260 11.95 17.11 8.63
CA SER A 260 12.10 18.32 7.81
C SER A 260 10.80 19.14 7.71
N GLY A 261 9.68 18.62 8.23
CA GLY A 261 8.39 19.28 8.21
C GLY A 261 7.64 19.12 6.88
N GLN A 262 6.42 19.67 6.86
CA GLN A 262 5.57 19.69 5.66
C GLN A 262 6.22 20.53 4.56
N VAL A 263 5.95 20.18 3.31
CA VAL A 263 6.52 20.84 2.13
C VAL A 263 5.40 21.30 1.20
N ASP A 264 5.62 22.43 0.54
CA ASP A 264 4.73 22.96 -0.47
C ASP A 264 4.43 21.95 -1.61
N GLN A 265 3.19 21.98 -2.10
CA GLN A 265 2.67 21.06 -3.11
C GLN A 265 3.47 21.11 -4.41
N SER A 266 3.91 22.28 -4.88
CA SER A 266 4.72 22.44 -6.09
C SER A 266 6.07 21.74 -5.95
N LYS A 267 6.69 21.84 -4.77
CA LYS A 267 7.97 21.18 -4.49
C LYS A 267 7.80 19.66 -4.36
N LEU A 268 6.70 19.18 -3.79
CA LEU A 268 6.34 17.75 -3.78
C LEU A 268 6.12 17.22 -5.20
N ARG A 269 5.32 17.92 -6.03
CA ARG A 269 5.09 17.57 -7.43
C ARG A 269 6.39 17.47 -8.21
N THR A 270 7.24 18.50 -8.12
CA THR A 270 8.56 18.53 -8.77
C THR A 270 9.42 17.35 -8.33
N THR A 271 9.39 17.00 -7.05
CA THR A 271 10.15 15.85 -6.51
C THR A 271 9.66 14.53 -7.11
N ILE A 272 8.34 14.31 -7.17
CA ILE A 272 7.75 13.09 -7.74
C ILE A 272 8.07 12.99 -9.25
N LEU A 273 7.92 14.09 -10.00
CA LEU A 273 8.28 14.13 -11.42
C LEU A 273 9.76 13.82 -11.64
N ARG A 274 10.64 14.43 -10.85
CA ARG A 274 12.07 14.11 -10.89
C ARG A 274 12.31 12.63 -10.59
N ARG A 275 11.63 12.05 -9.60
CA ARG A 275 11.78 10.62 -9.29
C ARG A 275 11.31 9.72 -10.43
N ILE A 276 10.22 10.06 -11.13
CA ILE A 276 9.78 9.36 -12.35
C ILE A 276 10.87 9.45 -13.43
N PHE A 277 11.46 10.62 -13.64
CA PHE A 277 12.54 10.81 -14.62
C PHE A 277 13.80 10.00 -14.25
N ASP A 278 14.23 10.06 -12.99
CA ASP A 278 15.43 9.39 -12.49
C ASP A 278 15.29 7.88 -12.67
N VAL A 279 14.16 7.30 -12.21
CA VAL A 279 13.87 5.87 -12.38
C VAL A 279 13.78 5.51 -13.86
N ALA A 280 13.18 6.36 -14.70
CA ALA A 280 13.18 6.14 -16.14
C ALA A 280 14.60 6.14 -16.74
N SER A 281 15.56 6.84 -16.15
CA SER A 281 16.95 6.91 -16.61
C SER A 281 17.82 5.74 -16.18
N GLU A 282 17.44 5.01 -15.13
CA GLU A 282 18.20 3.86 -14.61
C GLU A 282 18.40 2.76 -15.66
N GLU A 283 19.56 2.09 -15.65
CA GLU A 283 19.88 1.01 -16.58
C GLU A 283 18.92 -0.18 -16.45
N GLY A 284 18.41 -0.46 -15.24
CA GLY A 284 17.47 -1.54 -14.96
C GLY A 284 16.06 -1.33 -15.51
N THR A 285 15.72 -0.12 -15.96
CA THR A 285 14.37 0.19 -16.45
C THR A 285 14.15 -0.37 -17.85
N ARG A 286 13.06 -1.12 -18.02
CA ARG A 286 12.69 -1.72 -19.31
C ARG A 286 12.49 -0.65 -20.37
N ASP A 287 13.07 -0.84 -21.56
CA ASP A 287 13.02 0.14 -22.66
C ASP A 287 11.61 0.60 -23.02
N SER A 288 10.65 -0.34 -23.05
CA SER A 288 9.24 -0.02 -23.33
C SER A 288 8.61 0.86 -22.26
N ASN A 289 9.05 0.75 -21.02
CA ASN A 289 8.51 1.50 -19.88
C ASN A 289 9.24 2.83 -19.71
N ARG A 290 10.56 2.86 -19.95
CA ARG A 290 11.37 4.09 -20.05
C ARG A 290 10.70 5.15 -20.93
N ARG A 291 10.29 4.76 -22.14
CA ARG A 291 9.60 5.66 -23.08
C ARG A 291 8.29 6.20 -22.51
N LYS A 292 7.50 5.36 -21.82
CA LYS A 292 6.21 5.77 -21.23
C LYS A 292 6.41 6.67 -20.01
N MET A 293 7.37 6.38 -19.15
CA MET A 293 7.69 7.20 -17.98
C MET A 293 8.20 8.58 -18.42
N TYR A 294 9.05 8.66 -19.46
CA TYR A 294 9.42 9.95 -20.04
C TYR A 294 8.25 10.67 -20.70
N ALA A 295 7.31 9.95 -21.34
CA ALA A 295 6.10 10.56 -21.87
C ALA A 295 5.22 11.17 -20.77
N LEU A 296 5.04 10.43 -19.65
CA LEU A 296 4.34 10.91 -18.47
C LEU A 296 5.00 12.16 -17.88
N PHE A 297 6.32 12.13 -17.68
CA PHE A 297 7.09 13.28 -17.20
C PHE A 297 6.92 14.51 -18.10
N LYS A 298 7.05 14.33 -19.43
CA LYS A 298 6.92 15.42 -20.40
C LYS A 298 5.51 16.00 -20.45
N ALA A 299 4.48 15.15 -20.38
CA ALA A 299 3.09 15.59 -20.36
C ALA A 299 2.83 16.46 -19.11
N ALA A 300 3.19 15.95 -17.93
CA ALA A 300 3.00 16.67 -16.69
C ALA A 300 3.81 17.99 -16.59
N LYS A 301 4.96 18.07 -17.27
CA LYS A 301 5.73 19.33 -17.38
C LYS A 301 5.12 20.32 -18.36
N ALA A 302 4.61 19.86 -19.50
CA ALA A 302 3.95 20.74 -20.47
C ALA A 302 2.67 21.36 -19.90
N ASP A 303 1.95 20.63 -19.06
CA ASP A 303 0.78 21.14 -18.34
C ASP A 303 1.15 22.25 -17.33
N GLU A 304 2.36 22.24 -16.75
CA GLU A 304 2.85 23.33 -15.89
C GLU A 304 3.20 24.58 -16.71
N ASP A 305 3.98 24.43 -17.78
CA ASP A 305 4.47 25.56 -18.59
C ASP A 305 3.33 26.29 -19.35
N GLY A 306 2.26 25.56 -19.70
CA GLY A 306 1.09 26.12 -20.38
C GLY A 306 0.26 27.06 -19.50
N GLU A 307 0.11 26.75 -18.22
CA GLU A 307 -0.66 27.56 -17.26
C GLU A 307 0.06 28.85 -16.88
N ASP A 308 1.40 28.80 -16.71
CA ASP A 308 2.20 29.99 -16.42
C ASP A 308 2.12 31.02 -17.57
N SER A 309 2.08 30.56 -18.82
CA SER A 309 2.02 31.42 -20.01
C SER A 309 0.66 32.11 -20.23
N GLU A 310 -0.44 31.57 -19.70
CA GLU A 310 -1.77 32.19 -19.75
C GLU A 310 -2.01 33.16 -18.59
N SER A 311 -1.19 33.11 -17.53
CA SER A 311 -1.29 34.00 -16.36
C SER A 311 -0.61 35.36 -16.52
N ASP A 312 0.25 35.51 -17.54
CA ASP A 312 1.04 36.72 -17.85
C ASP A 312 0.45 37.59 -18.98
N THR A 313 -0.75 37.27 -19.47
CA THR A 313 -1.49 38.04 -20.51
C THR A 313 -2.81 38.60 -19.99
#